data_AF-J0WW54-F1
#
_entry.id   AF-J0WW54-F1
#
_cell.length_a   1.000
_cell.length_b   1.000
_cell.length_c   1.000
_cell.angle_alpha   90.00
_cell.angle_beta   90.00
_cell.angle_gamma   90.00
#
_symmetry.space_group_name_H-M   'P 1'
#
loop_
_entity.id
_entity.type
_entity.pdbx_description
1 polymer ?
#
loop_
_entity_poly.entity_id
_entity_poly.type
_entity_poly.pdbx_seq_one_letter_code
_entity_poly.pdbx_strand_id
1 'polypeptide(L)'
;MAASRSRQLPLDLEYSQRYNYEDICQTIVDAVHRYMPRLRSFKWISDIRRFNLCVPAPQLREFCSEWAYTIPRDFLGGSAGALRVLHLGEAKFPVECPALATVTDLLAGCHGYGSLDLGFRRIFDLCPRLEILDLHYDVLPAGPAPRTLRKVSVTSRRNLVPLYKEWELEPVADVLLSTGALNVDFKISAFISGALDLSVFYMYYDSEVRIVAQLPGAHRRTYICREFVGSPLEPIPALVDMLLDGPAVSGMHTLTVPLGVLGPALAAIPRWPSLTRLSVHIYQQSKFEGRRYDYHRKIPPRFQWDLLVLLRNAPALETLDIHVHPSGASPTLEDARALSARLVPLGSSIPREVHVHGFPEDVVR
;
A
#
# COMPACT_ATOMS: atom_id res chain seq x y z
N MET A 1 43.93 18.59 -34.31
CA MET A 1 42.90 17.73 -33.70
C MET A 1 42.93 17.93 -32.20
N ALA A 2 41.95 18.67 -31.67
CA ALA A 2 41.80 18.91 -30.24
C ALA A 2 40.80 17.89 -29.68
N ALA A 3 41.27 16.98 -28.82
CA ALA A 3 40.41 16.18 -27.96
C ALA A 3 41.16 15.72 -26.70
N SER A 4 40.45 15.85 -25.58
CA SER A 4 40.58 15.03 -24.35
C SER A 4 41.62 15.42 -23.29
N ARG A 5 41.34 16.51 -22.56
CA ARG A 5 41.68 16.70 -21.13
C ARG A 5 40.52 17.54 -20.56
N SER A 6 39.58 17.08 -19.74
CA SER A 6 39.51 16.02 -18.74
C SER A 6 38.05 15.57 -18.62
N ARG A 7 37.73 14.34 -19.02
CA ARG A 7 36.46 13.71 -18.62
C ARG A 7 36.57 13.37 -17.14
N GLN A 8 36.31 14.33 -16.27
CA GLN A 8 36.24 14.07 -14.83
C GLN A 8 35.18 13.01 -14.61
N LEU A 9 35.59 11.84 -14.10
CA LEU A 9 34.70 10.72 -13.87
C LEU A 9 33.59 11.15 -12.90
N PRO A 10 32.32 10.82 -13.18
CA PRO A 10 31.23 11.05 -12.25
C PRO A 10 31.50 10.33 -10.92
N LEU A 11 31.04 10.92 -9.82
CA LEU A 11 31.24 10.41 -8.47
C LEU A 11 29.90 10.02 -7.85
N ASP A 12 29.84 8.86 -7.22
CA ASP A 12 28.73 8.47 -6.37
C ASP A 12 29.19 8.56 -4.92
N LEU A 13 28.42 9.25 -4.10
CA LEU A 13 28.72 9.43 -2.69
C LEU A 13 27.54 8.90 -1.85
N GLU A 14 27.87 8.03 -0.91
CA GLU A 14 26.94 7.49 0.06
C GLU A 14 27.54 7.64 1.45
N TYR A 15 26.76 8.21 2.38
CA TYR A 15 27.14 8.36 3.76
C TYR A 15 25.99 7.89 4.66
N SER A 16 26.29 6.89 5.49
CA SER A 16 25.37 6.29 6.42
C SER A 16 25.94 6.32 7.84
N GLN A 17 25.46 7.26 8.65
CA GLN A 17 25.71 7.27 10.09
C GLN A 17 24.41 7.62 10.82
N ARG A 18 23.76 6.59 11.39
CA ARG A 18 22.40 6.70 11.96
C ARG A 18 22.37 7.12 13.43
N TYR A 19 23.48 7.00 14.17
CA TYR A 19 23.44 7.01 15.64
C TYR A 19 24.45 7.93 16.35
N ASN A 20 25.30 8.63 15.60
CA ASN A 20 26.18 9.65 16.18
C ASN A 20 25.80 11.00 15.59
N TYR A 21 25.26 11.88 16.43
CA TYR A 21 25.16 13.33 16.16
C TYR A 21 26.54 14.00 16.19
N GLU A 22 27.63 13.24 15.97
CA GLU A 22 28.95 13.82 15.87
C GLU A 22 28.94 14.77 14.67
N ASP A 23 29.33 16.01 14.96
CA ASP A 23 29.41 17.07 14.00
C ASP A 23 30.21 16.62 12.79
N ILE A 24 29.54 16.50 11.62
CA ILE A 24 30.21 16.30 10.33
C ILE A 24 31.31 17.35 10.23
N CYS A 25 32.56 16.91 10.18
CA CYS A 25 33.69 17.83 10.21
C CYS A 25 33.72 18.68 8.94
N GLN A 26 34.19 19.93 9.06
CA GLN A 26 34.22 20.89 7.96
C GLN A 26 34.97 20.34 6.73
N THR A 27 36.00 19.51 6.94
CA THR A 27 36.75 18.85 5.87
C THR A 27 35.86 18.02 4.93
N ILE A 28 34.85 17.32 5.45
CA ILE A 28 33.91 16.55 4.63
C ILE A 28 32.98 17.50 3.86
N VAL A 29 32.48 18.55 4.51
CA VAL A 29 31.63 19.56 3.88
C VAL A 29 32.34 20.21 2.70
N ASP A 30 33.58 20.66 2.91
CA ASP A 30 34.41 21.28 1.89
C ASP A 30 34.72 20.33 0.72
N ALA A 31 34.96 19.05 1.03
CA ALA A 31 35.18 18.02 0.02
C ALA A 31 33.92 17.82 -0.84
N VAL A 32 32.74 17.70 -0.22
CA VAL A 32 31.47 17.56 -0.96
C VAL A 32 31.23 18.78 -1.86
N HIS A 33 31.41 20.00 -1.34
CA HIS A 33 31.25 21.21 -2.15
C HIS A 33 32.22 21.27 -3.33
N ARG A 34 33.49 20.92 -3.10
CA ARG A 34 34.50 20.86 -4.17
C ARG A 34 34.14 19.87 -5.28
N TYR A 35 33.53 18.74 -4.90
CA TYR A 35 33.20 17.67 -5.84
C TYR A 35 31.75 17.69 -6.35
N MET A 36 30.90 18.60 -5.87
CA MET A 36 29.48 18.71 -6.23
C MET A 36 29.23 18.71 -7.76
N PRO A 37 30.00 19.44 -8.61
CA PRO A 37 29.77 19.44 -10.05
C PRO A 37 29.96 18.08 -10.73
N ARG A 38 30.64 17.15 -10.07
CA ARG A 38 30.93 15.78 -10.55
C ARG A 38 30.02 14.74 -9.93
N LEU A 39 29.26 15.08 -8.88
CA LEU A 39 28.40 14.11 -8.22
C LEU A 39 27.29 13.68 -9.17
N ARG A 40 27.10 12.37 -9.27
CA ARG A 40 26.02 11.70 -10.01
C ARG A 40 24.97 11.16 -9.05
N SER A 41 25.39 10.61 -7.93
CA SER A 41 24.52 10.18 -6.84
C SER A 41 25.03 10.75 -5.53
N PHE A 42 24.11 11.24 -4.70
CA PHE A 42 24.41 11.76 -3.37
C PHE A 42 23.37 11.28 -2.38
N LYS A 43 23.75 10.29 -1.56
CA LYS A 43 22.90 9.65 -0.55
C LYS A 43 23.45 9.99 0.83
N TRP A 44 22.62 10.63 1.65
CA TRP A 44 23.06 11.19 2.92
C TRP A 44 22.07 10.94 4.05
N ILE A 45 22.39 10.01 4.95
CA ILE A 45 21.53 9.57 6.06
C ILE A 45 21.80 10.38 7.35
N SER A 46 22.49 11.52 7.28
CA SER A 46 22.76 12.41 8.43
C SER A 46 22.20 13.82 8.18
N ASP A 47 22.46 14.76 9.09
CA ASP A 47 21.98 16.15 8.96
C ASP A 47 22.59 16.82 7.72
N ILE A 48 21.75 17.10 6.74
CA ILE A 48 22.15 17.67 5.46
C ILE A 48 22.24 19.21 5.50
N ARG A 49 21.80 19.87 6.57
CA ARG A 49 21.74 21.34 6.66
C ARG A 49 23.10 22.03 6.58
N ARG A 50 24.19 21.29 6.80
CA ARG A 50 25.58 21.81 6.67
C ARG A 50 26.02 22.01 5.23
N PHE A 51 25.39 21.33 4.27
CA PHE A 51 25.74 21.46 2.86
C PHE A 51 24.97 22.60 2.22
N ASN A 52 25.69 23.61 1.71
CA ASN A 52 25.14 24.51 0.71
C ASN A 52 24.82 23.73 -0.58
N LEU A 53 23.55 23.43 -0.82
CA LEU A 53 23.07 22.71 -2.00
C LEU A 53 22.54 23.65 -3.10
N CYS A 54 22.78 24.96 -2.97
CA CYS A 54 22.49 25.95 -4.00
C CYS A 54 23.62 26.04 -5.05
N VAL A 55 24.72 25.29 -4.88
CA VAL A 55 25.79 25.22 -5.87
C VAL A 55 25.39 24.35 -7.08
N PRO A 56 25.86 24.66 -8.30
CA PRO A 56 25.54 23.87 -9.49
C PRO A 56 25.99 22.40 -9.38
N ALA A 57 25.07 21.48 -9.68
CA ALA A 57 25.34 20.04 -9.74
C ALA A 57 24.81 19.43 -11.04
N PRO A 58 25.39 19.79 -12.20
CA PRO A 58 24.81 19.46 -13.51
C PRO A 58 24.76 17.95 -13.82
N GLN A 59 25.59 17.15 -13.16
CA GLN A 59 25.64 15.69 -13.34
C GLN A 59 24.80 14.92 -12.33
N LEU A 60 24.25 15.58 -11.31
CA LEU A 60 23.54 14.92 -10.22
C LEU A 60 22.21 14.35 -10.74
N ARG A 61 22.05 13.04 -10.61
CA ARG A 61 20.88 12.27 -11.03
C ARG A 61 20.05 11.78 -9.85
N GLU A 62 20.69 11.51 -8.71
CA GLU A 62 20.04 10.96 -7.53
C GLU A 62 20.45 11.75 -6.29
N PHE A 63 19.46 12.20 -5.53
CA PHE A 63 19.64 12.86 -4.25
C PHE A 63 18.72 12.19 -3.21
N CYS A 64 19.32 11.63 -2.16
CA CYS A 64 18.58 10.96 -1.09
C CYS A 64 18.99 11.53 0.27
N SER A 65 18.02 11.89 1.11
CA SER A 65 18.24 12.27 2.49
C SER A 65 17.14 11.72 3.40
N GLU A 66 17.52 11.08 4.51
CA GLU A 66 16.54 10.57 5.50
C GLU A 66 16.05 11.67 6.46
N TRP A 67 16.70 12.83 6.51
CA TRP A 67 16.41 13.90 7.49
C TRP A 67 15.60 15.06 6.90
N ALA A 68 15.16 15.95 7.79
CA ALA A 68 14.49 17.19 7.45
C ALA A 68 15.31 18.05 6.49
N TYR A 69 14.76 18.30 5.31
CA TYR A 69 15.36 19.12 4.29
C TYR A 69 14.37 20.13 3.71
N THR A 70 14.74 21.40 3.80
CA THR A 70 14.06 22.48 3.07
C THR A 70 14.76 22.68 1.74
N ILE A 71 14.09 22.34 0.65
CA ILE A 71 14.61 22.54 -0.69
C ILE A 71 14.60 24.06 -0.98
N PRO A 72 15.77 24.69 -1.21
CA PRO A 72 15.83 26.11 -1.55
C PRO A 72 15.35 26.35 -2.99
N ARG A 73 14.93 27.58 -3.32
CA ARG A 73 14.46 27.94 -4.67
C ARG A 73 15.53 27.71 -5.75
N ASP A 74 16.79 27.92 -5.38
CA ASP A 74 17.99 27.79 -6.21
C ASP A 74 18.73 26.46 -5.99
N PHE A 75 18.02 25.42 -5.52
CA PHE A 75 18.57 24.07 -5.40
C PHE A 75 19.30 23.63 -6.68
N LEU A 76 20.51 23.08 -6.50
CA LEU A 76 21.45 22.67 -7.55
C LEU A 76 21.83 23.79 -8.54
N GLY A 77 21.89 25.03 -8.07
CA GLY A 77 22.22 26.21 -8.89
C GLY A 77 21.01 26.80 -9.62
N GLY A 78 19.79 26.49 -9.16
CA GLY A 78 18.54 27.07 -9.67
C GLY A 78 18.24 26.75 -11.13
N SER A 79 18.82 25.68 -11.66
CA SER A 79 18.70 25.27 -13.06
C SER A 79 18.22 23.83 -13.18
N ALA A 80 17.42 23.55 -14.21
CA ALA A 80 17.05 22.17 -14.56
C ALA A 80 18.31 21.39 -14.97
N GLY A 81 18.71 20.44 -14.13
CA GLY A 81 19.90 19.61 -14.33
C GLY A 81 19.58 18.20 -14.81
N ALA A 82 20.39 17.24 -14.36
CA ALA A 82 20.21 15.82 -14.64
C ALA A 82 19.39 15.07 -13.56
N LEU A 83 18.83 15.77 -12.56
CA LEU A 83 18.16 15.15 -11.42
C LEU A 83 16.96 14.31 -11.89
N ARG A 84 16.87 13.07 -11.43
CA ARG A 84 15.82 12.11 -11.77
C ARG A 84 15.17 11.51 -10.52
N VAL A 85 15.98 11.21 -9.51
CA VAL A 85 15.54 10.59 -8.26
C VAL A 85 15.74 11.58 -7.12
N LEU A 86 14.66 11.84 -6.36
CA LEU A 86 14.67 12.68 -5.18
C LEU A 86 13.95 11.97 -4.04
N HIS A 87 14.70 11.51 -3.04
CA HIS A 87 14.15 10.83 -1.86
C HIS A 87 14.42 11.64 -0.60
N LEU A 88 13.38 12.05 0.10
CA LEU A 88 13.46 12.91 1.28
C LEU A 88 12.58 12.35 2.40
N GLY A 89 13.17 12.03 3.55
CA GLY A 89 12.43 11.55 4.73
C GLY A 89 11.48 12.62 5.28
N GLU A 90 11.96 13.86 5.38
CA GLU A 90 11.18 15.02 5.78
C GLU A 90 11.41 16.18 4.80
N ALA A 91 10.42 16.50 3.97
CA ALA A 91 10.58 17.49 2.90
C ALA A 91 9.81 18.79 3.16
N LYS A 92 10.41 19.91 2.76
CA LYS A 92 9.70 21.18 2.54
C LYS A 92 10.01 21.69 1.13
N PHE A 93 8.97 21.84 0.32
CA PHE A 93 9.06 22.26 -1.07
C PHE A 93 8.88 23.77 -1.24
N PRO A 94 9.68 24.41 -2.10
CA PRO A 94 9.57 25.84 -2.39
C PRO A 94 8.33 26.12 -3.26
N VAL A 95 8.15 27.39 -3.62
CA VAL A 95 7.11 27.79 -4.58
C VAL A 95 7.55 27.42 -6.01
N GLU A 96 8.84 27.57 -6.30
CA GLU A 96 9.45 27.26 -7.59
C GLU A 96 10.82 26.62 -7.35
N CYS A 97 11.20 25.66 -8.19
CA CYS A 97 12.56 25.12 -8.20
C CYS A 97 12.82 24.41 -9.54
N PRO A 98 13.54 25.05 -10.48
CA PRO A 98 13.77 24.48 -11.82
C PRO A 98 14.45 23.11 -11.81
N ALA A 99 15.27 22.81 -10.81
CA ALA A 99 15.92 21.50 -10.66
C ALA A 99 14.94 20.34 -10.46
N LEU A 100 13.74 20.60 -9.93
CA LEU A 100 12.73 19.57 -9.70
C LEU A 100 11.95 19.19 -10.97
N ALA A 101 11.97 20.05 -11.99
CA ALA A 101 11.19 19.87 -13.22
C ALA A 101 11.57 18.59 -14.00
N THR A 102 12.72 18.01 -13.69
CA THR A 102 13.25 16.81 -14.34
C THR A 102 13.12 15.53 -13.51
N VAL A 103 12.61 15.63 -12.29
CA VAL A 103 12.41 14.49 -11.37
C VAL A 103 11.34 13.55 -11.94
N THR A 104 11.67 12.26 -11.94
CA THR A 104 10.80 11.16 -12.38
C THR A 104 10.45 10.21 -11.24
N ASP A 105 11.26 10.16 -10.18
CA ASP A 105 11.05 9.34 -8.99
C ASP A 105 11.14 10.23 -7.75
N LEU A 106 10.03 10.37 -7.03
CA LEU A 106 9.93 11.17 -5.83
C LEU A 106 9.45 10.31 -4.67
N LEU A 107 10.24 10.28 -3.59
CA LEU A 107 9.83 9.84 -2.27
C LEU A 107 9.89 11.05 -1.35
N ALA A 108 8.78 11.40 -0.71
CA ALA A 108 8.74 12.52 0.21
C ALA A 108 7.82 12.24 1.41
N GLY A 109 8.36 12.34 2.61
CA GLY A 109 7.59 12.27 3.85
C GLY A 109 7.59 13.58 4.63
N CYS A 110 6.76 13.63 5.68
CA CYS A 110 6.96 14.55 6.78
C CYS A 110 6.44 13.93 8.09
N HIS A 111 7.31 13.90 9.10
CA HIS A 111 7.00 13.41 10.44
C HIS A 111 6.77 14.61 11.37
N GLY A 112 5.52 15.09 11.49
CA GLY A 112 5.25 16.22 12.38
C GLY A 112 3.77 16.59 12.52
N TYR A 113 3.39 16.98 13.75
CA TYR A 113 2.06 17.47 14.10
C TYR A 113 1.94 18.96 13.83
N GLY A 114 1.96 19.36 12.56
CA GLY A 114 1.82 20.76 12.18
C GLY A 114 1.13 20.91 10.84
N SER A 115 0.06 21.70 10.79
CA SER A 115 -0.69 22.06 9.58
C SER A 115 0.03 23.10 8.71
N LEU A 116 1.36 23.21 8.84
CA LEU A 116 2.15 24.18 8.09
C LEU A 116 2.15 23.80 6.60
N ASP A 117 2.02 24.80 5.72
CA ASP A 117 2.21 24.57 4.28
C ASP A 117 3.69 24.21 4.01
N LEU A 118 3.95 22.93 3.84
CA LEU A 118 5.25 22.39 3.43
C LEU A 118 5.40 22.31 1.91
N GLY A 119 4.44 22.83 1.15
CA GLY A 119 4.49 22.89 -0.31
C GLY A 119 4.13 21.61 -1.04
N PHE A 120 3.66 20.58 -0.35
CA PHE A 120 3.25 19.30 -0.96
C PHE A 120 2.15 19.48 -2.02
N ARG A 121 1.27 20.48 -1.86
CA ARG A 121 0.21 20.80 -2.84
C ARG A 121 0.75 21.12 -4.23
N ARG A 122 2.01 21.58 -4.33
CA ARG A 122 2.65 22.03 -5.57
C ARG A 122 3.55 20.96 -6.23
N ILE A 123 3.62 19.74 -5.67
CA ILE A 123 4.52 18.70 -6.17
C ILE A 123 4.32 18.42 -7.67
N PHE A 124 3.08 18.38 -8.16
CA PHE A 124 2.82 18.11 -9.58
C PHE A 124 3.28 19.26 -10.50
N ASP A 125 3.18 20.51 -10.03
CA ASP A 125 3.71 21.67 -10.76
C ASP A 125 5.25 21.68 -10.75
N LEU A 126 5.86 21.32 -9.62
CA LEU A 126 7.30 21.27 -9.45
C LEU A 126 7.95 20.10 -10.21
N CYS A 127 7.26 18.96 -10.27
CA CYS A 127 7.74 17.70 -10.85
C CYS A 127 6.76 17.19 -11.94
N PRO A 128 6.63 17.89 -13.08
CA PRO A 128 5.65 17.55 -14.11
C PRO A 128 5.98 16.27 -14.91
N ARG A 129 7.12 15.62 -14.63
CA ARG A 129 7.59 14.40 -15.31
C ARG A 129 7.58 13.16 -14.41
N LEU A 130 6.88 13.21 -13.28
CA LEU A 130 6.84 12.09 -12.33
C LEU A 130 6.32 10.81 -12.98
N GLU A 131 7.07 9.73 -12.78
CA GLU A 131 6.73 8.36 -13.14
C GLU A 131 6.45 7.51 -11.89
N ILE A 132 7.13 7.81 -10.79
CA ILE A 132 7.00 7.14 -9.49
C ILE A 132 6.82 8.21 -8.41
N LEU A 133 5.78 8.03 -7.59
CA LEU A 133 5.47 8.89 -6.46
C LEU A 133 5.26 8.05 -5.20
N ASP A 134 6.00 8.33 -4.14
CA ASP A 134 5.80 7.77 -2.80
C ASP A 134 5.69 8.91 -1.77
N LEU A 135 4.51 9.05 -1.15
CA LEU A 135 4.23 10.13 -0.20
C LEU A 135 3.82 9.58 1.16
N HIS A 136 4.43 10.13 2.20
CA HIS A 136 4.08 9.84 3.60
C HIS A 136 3.69 11.14 4.32
N TYR A 137 2.53 11.71 4.00
CA TYR A 137 2.04 12.95 4.61
C TYR A 137 0.52 13.16 4.42
N ASP A 138 -0.07 14.05 5.22
CA ASP A 138 -1.52 14.35 5.19
C ASP A 138 -1.91 15.48 4.23
N VAL A 139 -0.96 16.32 3.83
CA VAL A 139 -1.18 17.34 2.80
C VAL A 139 -0.65 16.80 1.48
N LEU A 140 -1.54 16.68 0.50
CA LEU A 140 -1.26 15.98 -0.74
C LEU A 140 -1.23 16.97 -1.92
N PRO A 141 -0.56 16.61 -3.03
CA PRO A 141 -0.60 17.34 -4.29
C PRO A 141 -2.03 17.70 -4.71
N ALA A 142 -2.23 18.92 -5.19
CA ALA A 142 -3.51 19.39 -5.70
C ALA A 142 -3.58 19.18 -7.22
N GLY A 143 -4.79 18.88 -7.72
CA GLY A 143 -5.04 18.75 -9.15
C GLY A 143 -4.68 17.37 -9.73
N PRO A 144 -4.84 17.20 -11.05
CA PRO A 144 -4.60 15.93 -11.71
C PRO A 144 -3.12 15.54 -11.66
N ALA A 145 -2.85 14.25 -11.55
CA ALA A 145 -1.49 13.75 -11.60
C ALA A 145 -0.86 13.92 -12.99
N PRO A 146 0.48 14.02 -13.10
CA PRO A 146 1.17 13.95 -14.37
C PRO A 146 0.82 12.68 -15.14
N ARG A 147 0.55 12.79 -16.45
CA ARG A 147 0.23 11.64 -17.32
C ARG A 147 1.36 10.61 -17.45
N THR A 148 2.57 10.98 -17.03
CA THR A 148 3.73 10.09 -17.00
C THR A 148 3.71 9.12 -15.82
N LEU A 149 2.82 9.32 -14.84
CA LEU A 149 2.79 8.56 -13.60
C LEU A 149 2.40 7.10 -13.84
N ARG A 150 3.22 6.18 -13.33
CA ARG A 150 3.08 4.72 -13.50
C ARG A 150 2.94 3.99 -12.17
N LYS A 151 3.50 4.56 -11.11
CA LYS A 151 3.43 4.01 -9.76
C LYS A 151 3.13 5.09 -8.73
N VAL A 152 2.17 4.82 -7.86
CA VAL A 152 1.76 5.70 -6.77
C VAL A 152 1.70 4.93 -5.47
N SER A 153 2.35 5.44 -4.44
CA SER A 153 2.23 5.00 -3.05
C SER A 153 1.92 6.24 -2.21
N VAL A 154 0.80 6.24 -1.50
CA VAL A 154 0.43 7.33 -0.60
C VAL A 154 0.02 6.77 0.74
N THR A 155 0.66 7.25 1.79
CA THR A 155 0.30 6.97 3.19
C THR A 155 -0.14 8.26 3.87
N SER A 156 -1.36 8.27 4.40
CA SER A 156 -1.93 9.40 5.15
C SER A 156 -2.88 8.89 6.24
N ARG A 157 -3.18 9.71 7.25
CA ARG A 157 -4.27 9.44 8.20
C ARG A 157 -5.65 9.74 7.62
N ARG A 158 -5.73 10.49 6.52
CA ARG A 158 -6.98 10.90 5.87
C ARG A 158 -7.50 9.82 4.92
N ASN A 159 -8.79 9.93 4.57
CA ASN A 159 -9.35 9.10 3.51
C ASN A 159 -8.72 9.47 2.16
N LEU A 160 -8.07 8.49 1.53
CA LEU A 160 -7.37 8.66 0.25
C LEU A 160 -8.21 8.30 -0.97
N VAL A 161 -9.40 7.71 -0.80
CA VAL A 161 -10.22 7.29 -1.95
C VAL A 161 -10.60 8.42 -2.90
N PRO A 162 -10.99 9.62 -2.42
CA PRO A 162 -11.30 10.73 -3.33
C PRO A 162 -10.14 11.08 -4.28
N LEU A 163 -8.90 10.87 -3.85
CA LEU A 163 -7.72 11.15 -4.65
C LEU A 163 -7.61 10.26 -5.88
N TYR A 164 -8.13 9.04 -5.82
CA TYR A 164 -8.10 8.15 -6.97
C TYR A 164 -8.74 8.80 -8.20
N LYS A 165 -9.86 9.50 -7.97
CA LYS A 165 -10.56 10.26 -9.02
C LYS A 165 -9.94 11.63 -9.24
N GLU A 166 -9.59 12.37 -8.18
CA GLU A 166 -9.00 13.72 -8.30
C GLU A 166 -7.69 13.72 -9.10
N TRP A 167 -6.88 12.67 -8.93
CA TRP A 167 -5.61 12.50 -9.62
C TRP A 167 -5.73 11.70 -10.93
N GLU A 168 -6.93 11.24 -11.30
CA GLU A 168 -7.17 10.40 -12.49
C GLU A 168 -6.23 9.17 -12.52
N LEU A 169 -6.24 8.37 -11.45
CA LEU A 169 -5.31 7.24 -11.26
C LEU A 169 -5.72 5.95 -12.00
N GLU A 170 -6.84 5.96 -12.73
CA GLU A 170 -7.31 4.83 -13.53
C GLU A 170 -6.26 4.23 -14.47
N PRO A 171 -5.47 5.01 -15.25
CA PRO A 171 -4.46 4.48 -16.16
C PRO A 171 -3.13 4.13 -15.49
N VAL A 172 -2.95 4.43 -14.19
CA VAL A 172 -1.69 4.16 -13.48
C VAL A 172 -1.53 2.65 -13.30
N ALA A 173 -0.34 2.10 -13.53
CA ALA A 173 -0.12 0.65 -13.46
C ALA A 173 -0.23 0.13 -12.02
N ASP A 174 0.44 0.77 -11.07
CA ASP A 174 0.49 0.33 -9.67
C ASP A 174 0.07 1.46 -8.71
N VAL A 175 -1.02 1.27 -7.97
CA VAL A 175 -1.53 2.26 -7.01
C VAL A 175 -1.66 1.62 -5.64
N LEU A 176 -0.99 2.19 -4.65
CA LEU A 176 -1.07 1.84 -3.24
C LEU A 176 -1.57 3.05 -2.44
N LEU A 177 -2.72 2.92 -1.79
CA LEU A 177 -3.27 3.91 -0.88
C LEU A 177 -3.33 3.32 0.52
N SER A 178 -2.66 3.95 1.49
CA SER A 178 -2.64 3.54 2.88
C SER A 178 -3.24 4.63 3.77
N THR A 179 -4.36 4.33 4.41
CA THR A 179 -5.10 5.25 5.28
C THR A 179 -5.06 4.82 6.74
N GLY A 180 -5.24 5.76 7.67
CA GLY A 180 -5.38 5.52 9.11
C GLY A 180 -6.80 5.14 9.56
N ALA A 181 -7.83 5.26 8.72
CA ALA A 181 -9.19 4.85 9.10
C ALA A 181 -10.04 4.43 7.90
N LEU A 182 -10.85 3.38 8.07
CA LEU A 182 -11.87 3.01 7.10
C LEU A 182 -13.05 3.97 7.27
N ASN A 183 -13.18 4.94 6.37
CA ASN A 183 -14.40 5.76 6.34
C ASN A 183 -15.56 4.87 5.83
N VAL A 184 -16.74 4.97 6.45
CA VAL A 184 -17.95 4.25 6.03
C VAL A 184 -18.57 4.79 4.73
N ASP A 185 -18.20 6.00 4.30
CA ASP A 185 -18.58 6.55 2.97
C ASP A 185 -17.76 5.94 1.80
N PHE A 186 -17.10 4.82 2.04
CA PHE A 186 -16.14 4.17 1.17
C PHE A 186 -16.81 3.42 0.03
N LYS A 187 -16.97 4.08 -1.12
CA LYS A 187 -17.24 3.41 -2.40
C LYS A 187 -15.93 3.00 -3.07
N ILE A 188 -15.33 1.92 -2.57
CA ILE A 188 -14.11 1.33 -3.17
C ILE A 188 -14.36 0.71 -4.54
N SER A 189 -15.62 0.56 -4.95
CA SER A 189 -15.95 -0.09 -6.22
C SER A 189 -15.27 0.55 -7.41
N ALA A 190 -15.08 1.87 -7.44
CA ALA A 190 -14.30 2.54 -8.48
C ALA A 190 -12.82 2.10 -8.51
N PHE A 191 -12.23 1.83 -7.33
CA PHE A 191 -10.84 1.42 -7.17
C PHE A 191 -10.61 -0.05 -7.55
N ILE A 192 -11.62 -0.90 -7.39
CA ILE A 192 -11.54 -2.34 -7.73
C ILE A 192 -12.28 -2.71 -9.03
N SER A 193 -12.86 -1.74 -9.73
CA SER A 193 -13.69 -1.99 -10.90
C SER A 193 -12.92 -2.73 -11.98
N GLY A 194 -13.45 -3.86 -12.44
CA GLY A 194 -12.80 -4.70 -13.44
C GLY A 194 -11.69 -5.60 -12.89
N ALA A 195 -11.64 -5.81 -11.58
CA ALA A 195 -10.71 -6.76 -10.97
C ALA A 195 -10.96 -8.19 -11.47
N LEU A 196 -9.88 -8.86 -11.87
CA LEU A 196 -9.85 -10.28 -12.20
C LEU A 196 -9.55 -11.13 -10.96
N ASP A 197 -8.70 -10.63 -10.07
CA ASP A 197 -8.40 -11.23 -8.78
C ASP A 197 -8.59 -10.18 -7.69
N LEU A 198 -9.33 -10.54 -6.64
CA LEU A 198 -9.55 -9.68 -5.49
C LEU A 198 -9.16 -10.42 -4.22
N SER A 199 -8.37 -9.77 -3.38
CA SER A 199 -7.90 -10.32 -2.12
C SER A 199 -8.11 -9.35 -0.98
N VAL A 200 -8.77 -9.81 0.07
CA VAL A 200 -8.98 -9.10 1.33
C VAL A 200 -8.24 -9.86 2.41
N PHE A 201 -7.24 -9.23 3.00
CA PHE A 201 -6.44 -9.80 4.07
C PHE A 201 -6.64 -9.02 5.35
N TYR A 202 -6.67 -9.76 6.46
CA TYR A 202 -6.69 -9.21 7.79
C TYR A 202 -5.37 -9.57 8.48
N MET A 203 -4.58 -8.56 8.84
CA MET A 203 -3.31 -8.72 9.54
C MET A 203 -3.53 -8.35 11.01
N TYR A 204 -3.81 -9.37 11.84
CA TYR A 204 -4.20 -9.18 13.24
C TYR A 204 -3.16 -8.37 14.04
N TYR A 205 -1.87 -8.71 13.89
CA TYR A 205 -0.80 -8.08 14.66
C TYR A 205 -0.61 -6.60 14.31
N ASP A 206 -0.79 -6.25 13.04
CA ASP A 206 -0.59 -4.88 12.55
C ASP A 206 -1.86 -4.03 12.63
N SER A 207 -2.99 -4.64 13.04
CA SER A 207 -4.30 -3.97 12.98
C SER A 207 -4.55 -3.37 11.60
N GLU A 208 -4.23 -4.14 10.55
CA GLU A 208 -4.34 -3.73 9.15
C GLU A 208 -5.34 -4.60 8.35
N VAL A 209 -6.22 -3.95 7.59
CA VAL A 209 -7.00 -4.58 6.51
C VAL A 209 -6.35 -4.19 5.19
N ARG A 210 -6.02 -5.18 4.38
CA ARG A 210 -5.41 -4.97 3.06
C ARG A 210 -6.32 -5.52 1.98
N ILE A 211 -6.68 -4.68 1.02
CA ILE A 211 -7.46 -5.03 -0.16
C ILE A 211 -6.52 -4.92 -1.36
N VAL A 212 -6.40 -5.99 -2.14
CA VAL A 212 -5.57 -6.05 -3.33
C VAL A 212 -6.43 -6.49 -4.49
N ALA A 213 -6.53 -5.66 -5.52
CA ALA A 213 -7.17 -5.98 -6.78
C ALA A 213 -6.12 -6.05 -7.90
N GLN A 214 -6.16 -7.13 -8.68
CA GLN A 214 -5.43 -7.28 -9.93
C GLN A 214 -6.39 -7.03 -11.09
N LEU A 215 -6.01 -6.11 -11.97
CA LEU A 215 -6.79 -5.68 -13.13
C LEU A 215 -6.09 -6.14 -14.42
N PRO A 216 -6.78 -6.10 -15.57
CA PRO A 216 -6.17 -6.39 -16.87
C PRO A 216 -4.91 -5.56 -17.14
N GLY A 217 -3.98 -6.10 -17.93
CA GLY A 217 -2.75 -5.39 -18.31
C GLY A 217 -1.71 -5.27 -17.20
N ALA A 218 -1.75 -6.17 -16.21
CA ALA A 218 -0.87 -6.14 -15.02
C ALA A 218 -1.04 -4.89 -14.14
N HIS A 219 -2.20 -4.24 -14.21
CA HIS A 219 -2.54 -3.15 -13.32
C HIS A 219 -2.87 -3.69 -11.92
N ARG A 220 -2.33 -3.05 -10.88
CA ARG A 220 -2.48 -3.45 -9.49
C ARG A 220 -3.01 -2.29 -8.65
N ARG A 221 -3.94 -2.61 -7.76
CA ARG A 221 -4.55 -1.67 -6.82
C ARG A 221 -4.45 -2.26 -5.42
N THR A 222 -3.83 -1.53 -4.51
CA THR A 222 -3.66 -1.93 -3.12
C THR A 222 -4.23 -0.84 -2.22
N TYR A 223 -5.22 -1.19 -1.42
CA TYR A 223 -5.76 -0.32 -0.39
C TYR A 223 -5.46 -0.90 0.98
N ILE A 224 -4.85 -0.10 1.84
CA ILE A 224 -4.43 -0.48 3.19
C ILE A 224 -5.18 0.42 4.17
N CYS A 225 -5.94 -0.19 5.08
CA CYS A 225 -6.53 0.50 6.21
C CYS A 225 -5.81 0.07 7.48
N ARG A 226 -5.14 1.00 8.16
CA ARG A 226 -4.47 0.79 9.45
C ARG A 226 -5.37 1.21 10.61
N GLU A 227 -4.95 0.88 11.82
CA GLU A 227 -5.49 1.41 13.10
C GLU A 227 -7.00 1.15 13.32
N PHE A 228 -7.57 0.06 12.80
CA PHE A 228 -8.99 -0.27 13.08
C PHE A 228 -9.21 -0.82 14.50
N VAL A 229 -8.17 -1.24 15.22
CA VAL A 229 -8.32 -1.84 16.56
C VAL A 229 -8.65 -0.75 17.58
N GLY A 230 -9.91 -0.72 18.01
CA GLY A 230 -10.44 0.26 18.97
C GLY A 230 -11.29 1.36 18.31
N SER A 231 -11.31 1.42 16.98
CA SER A 231 -12.30 2.22 16.26
C SER A 231 -13.70 1.63 16.46
N PRO A 232 -14.74 2.45 16.68
CA PRO A 232 -16.13 1.99 16.69
C PRO A 232 -16.63 1.53 15.32
N LEU A 233 -15.87 1.81 14.25
CA LEU A 233 -16.22 1.44 12.88
C LEU A 233 -15.70 0.03 12.57
N GLU A 234 -16.62 -0.93 12.49
CA GLU A 234 -16.30 -2.27 12.01
C GLU A 234 -16.07 -2.23 10.49
N PRO A 235 -14.95 -2.76 9.95
CA PRO A 235 -14.66 -2.72 8.52
C PRO A 235 -15.54 -3.65 7.69
N ILE A 236 -16.20 -4.64 8.33
CA ILE A 236 -16.93 -5.71 7.66
C ILE A 236 -18.06 -5.18 6.75
N PRO A 237 -18.97 -4.28 7.18
CA PRO A 237 -20.06 -3.82 6.31
C PRO A 237 -19.57 -3.17 5.02
N ALA A 238 -18.55 -2.30 5.09
CA ALA A 238 -17.96 -1.67 3.92
C ALA A 238 -17.30 -2.67 2.96
N LEU A 239 -16.67 -3.72 3.50
CA LEU A 239 -16.09 -4.80 2.69
C LEU A 239 -17.16 -5.71 2.07
N VAL A 240 -18.27 -5.93 2.77
CA VAL A 240 -19.43 -6.66 2.22
C VAL A 240 -20.04 -5.85 1.09
N ASP A 241 -20.32 -4.56 1.31
CA ASP A 241 -20.87 -3.66 0.30
C ASP A 241 -19.99 -3.60 -0.96
N MET A 242 -18.67 -3.59 -0.78
CA MET A 242 -17.71 -3.71 -1.87
C MET A 242 -17.93 -4.99 -2.70
N LEU A 243 -18.05 -6.14 -2.05
CA LEU A 243 -18.22 -7.44 -2.74
C LEU A 243 -19.61 -7.59 -3.39
N LEU A 244 -20.59 -6.81 -2.94
CA LEU A 244 -21.94 -6.77 -3.49
C LEU A 244 -22.09 -5.77 -4.64
N ASP A 245 -21.07 -4.95 -4.93
CA ASP A 245 -21.06 -4.06 -6.10
C ASP A 245 -20.85 -4.87 -7.39
N GLY A 246 -21.94 -5.48 -7.86
CA GLY A 246 -21.96 -6.43 -8.98
C GLY A 246 -21.21 -5.96 -10.22
N PRO A 247 -21.39 -4.72 -10.71
CA PRO A 247 -20.61 -4.20 -11.83
C PRO A 247 -19.10 -4.28 -11.60
N ALA A 248 -18.60 -3.89 -10.43
CA ALA A 248 -17.17 -3.82 -10.12
C ALA A 248 -16.50 -5.20 -10.08
N VAL A 249 -17.22 -6.23 -9.61
CA VAL A 249 -16.68 -7.60 -9.41
C VAL A 249 -17.21 -8.65 -10.38
N SER A 250 -17.97 -8.26 -11.41
CA SER A 250 -18.58 -9.19 -12.37
C SER A 250 -17.58 -10.06 -13.14
N GLY A 251 -16.39 -9.51 -13.43
CA GLY A 251 -15.30 -10.19 -14.13
C GLY A 251 -14.30 -10.90 -13.22
N MET A 252 -14.56 -10.99 -11.92
CA MET A 252 -13.66 -11.58 -10.94
C MET A 252 -13.64 -13.11 -11.05
N HIS A 253 -12.46 -13.69 -11.21
CA HIS A 253 -12.21 -15.13 -11.32
C HIS A 253 -11.68 -15.73 -10.02
N THR A 254 -10.92 -14.95 -9.27
CA THR A 254 -10.35 -15.36 -7.97
C THR A 254 -10.79 -14.39 -6.88
N LEU A 255 -11.31 -14.94 -5.79
CA LEU A 255 -11.60 -14.19 -4.57
C LEU A 255 -10.83 -14.79 -3.40
N THR A 256 -10.04 -13.99 -2.70
CA THR A 256 -9.44 -14.34 -1.41
C THR A 256 -10.04 -13.45 -0.33
N VAL A 257 -10.67 -14.00 0.69
CA VAL A 257 -11.44 -13.18 1.64
C VAL A 257 -11.60 -13.87 2.99
N PRO A 258 -11.73 -13.12 4.10
CA PRO A 258 -12.05 -13.73 5.38
C PRO A 258 -13.50 -14.19 5.46
N LEU A 259 -13.76 -15.28 6.19
CA LEU A 259 -15.07 -15.90 6.26
C LEU A 259 -16.15 -14.94 6.79
N GLY A 260 -15.83 -14.11 7.78
CA GLY A 260 -16.75 -13.09 8.31
C GLY A 260 -17.19 -12.02 7.32
N VAL A 261 -16.42 -11.75 6.26
CA VAL A 261 -16.83 -10.87 5.15
C VAL A 261 -17.58 -11.66 4.08
N LEU A 262 -17.12 -12.87 3.78
CA LEU A 262 -17.75 -13.73 2.78
C LEU A 262 -19.18 -14.14 3.15
N GLY A 263 -19.43 -14.50 4.40
CA GLY A 263 -20.72 -15.00 4.86
C GLY A 263 -21.88 -14.05 4.58
N PRO A 264 -21.84 -12.79 5.06
CA PRO A 264 -22.87 -11.80 4.76
C PRO A 264 -23.00 -11.51 3.24
N ALA A 265 -21.89 -11.48 2.50
CA ALA A 265 -21.92 -11.28 1.06
C ALA A 265 -22.65 -12.42 0.34
N LEU A 266 -22.37 -13.68 0.69
CA LEU A 266 -23.05 -14.86 0.13
C LEU A 266 -24.54 -14.93 0.51
N ALA A 267 -24.91 -14.43 1.70
CA ALA A 267 -26.30 -14.40 2.15
C ALA A 267 -27.17 -13.44 1.31
N ALA A 268 -26.57 -12.40 0.72
CA ALA A 268 -27.25 -11.42 -0.12
C ALA A 268 -27.42 -11.85 -1.60
N ILE A 269 -27.12 -13.10 -1.94
CA ILE A 269 -27.20 -13.65 -3.31
C ILE A 269 -26.29 -12.86 -4.29
N PRO A 270 -24.96 -12.96 -4.11
CA PRO A 270 -24.02 -12.19 -4.91
C PRO A 270 -24.00 -12.69 -6.36
N ARG A 271 -23.70 -11.78 -7.29
CA ARG A 271 -23.53 -12.07 -8.71
C ARG A 271 -22.05 -12.09 -9.07
N TRP A 272 -21.37 -13.20 -8.81
CA TRP A 272 -19.99 -13.44 -9.27
C TRP A 272 -19.99 -14.51 -10.36
N PRO A 273 -20.51 -14.22 -11.56
CA PRO A 273 -20.75 -15.22 -12.61
C PRO A 273 -19.46 -15.88 -13.12
N SER A 274 -18.31 -15.21 -12.95
CA SER A 274 -17.01 -15.66 -13.45
C SER A 274 -16.13 -16.30 -12.37
N LEU A 275 -16.60 -16.38 -11.12
CA LEU A 275 -15.80 -16.84 -10.00
C LEU A 275 -15.58 -18.35 -10.07
N THR A 276 -14.34 -18.76 -10.33
CA THR A 276 -13.93 -20.17 -10.39
C THR A 276 -13.04 -20.58 -9.22
N ARG A 277 -12.36 -19.63 -8.57
CA ARG A 277 -11.48 -19.91 -7.42
C ARG A 277 -11.81 -19.03 -6.22
N LEU A 278 -11.95 -19.67 -5.05
CA LEU A 278 -12.24 -19.00 -3.79
C LEU A 278 -11.25 -19.47 -2.72
N SER A 279 -10.56 -18.52 -2.10
CA SER A 279 -9.73 -18.74 -0.93
C SER A 279 -10.37 -18.08 0.28
N VAL A 280 -10.69 -18.87 1.30
CA VAL A 280 -11.41 -18.43 2.51
C VAL A 280 -10.47 -18.47 3.70
N HIS A 281 -10.25 -17.31 4.32
CA HIS A 281 -9.45 -17.18 5.53
C HIS A 281 -10.35 -17.23 6.77
N ILE A 282 -10.07 -18.14 7.70
CA ILE A 282 -10.87 -18.35 8.91
C ILE A 282 -10.01 -18.03 10.11
N TYR A 283 -10.32 -16.95 10.83
CA TYR A 283 -9.51 -16.48 11.94
C TYR A 283 -10.11 -16.89 13.29
N GLN A 284 -9.30 -17.48 14.17
CA GLN A 284 -9.74 -17.81 15.53
C GLN A 284 -10.10 -16.53 16.30
N GLN A 285 -11.35 -16.43 16.76
CA GLN A 285 -11.83 -15.37 17.66
C GLN A 285 -11.53 -13.93 17.17
N SER A 286 -11.43 -13.70 15.86
CA SER A 286 -11.23 -12.36 15.33
C SER A 286 -12.52 -11.54 15.40
N LYS A 287 -12.42 -10.24 15.73
CA LYS A 287 -13.51 -9.26 15.55
C LYS A 287 -14.02 -9.26 14.11
N PHE A 288 -13.16 -9.66 13.18
CA PHE A 288 -13.46 -9.76 11.76
C PHE A 288 -14.41 -10.91 11.39
N GLU A 289 -14.66 -11.87 12.30
CA GLU A 289 -15.67 -12.92 12.13
C GLU A 289 -17.07 -12.45 12.59
N GLY A 290 -17.31 -11.13 12.68
CA GLY A 290 -18.63 -10.54 12.99
C GLY A 290 -19.17 -10.92 14.38
N ARG A 291 -18.31 -11.35 15.31
CA ARG A 291 -18.74 -11.70 16.66
C ARG A 291 -18.95 -10.44 17.49
N ARG A 292 -20.21 -10.15 17.79
CA ARG A 292 -20.52 -9.41 19.02
C ARG A 292 -20.08 -10.27 20.20
N TYR A 293 -19.37 -9.66 21.15
CA TYR A 293 -18.96 -10.31 22.39
C TYR A 293 -20.23 -10.76 23.13
N ASP A 294 -20.61 -12.03 22.97
CA ASP A 294 -21.76 -12.58 23.68
C ASP A 294 -21.31 -12.94 25.09
N TYR A 295 -21.46 -11.99 26.01
CA TYR A 295 -21.15 -12.15 27.42
C TYR A 295 -21.94 -13.29 28.09
N HIS A 296 -22.99 -13.82 27.46
CA HIS A 296 -23.85 -14.86 28.01
C HIS A 296 -23.44 -16.28 27.60
N ARG A 297 -22.62 -16.46 26.57
CA ARG A 297 -22.06 -17.78 26.22
C ARG A 297 -20.79 -18.05 27.00
N LYS A 298 -20.82 -19.09 27.85
CA LYS A 298 -19.68 -19.49 28.70
C LYS A 298 -18.38 -19.75 27.92
N ILE A 299 -18.45 -20.31 26.71
CA ILE A 299 -17.31 -20.46 25.80
C ILE A 299 -17.82 -20.39 24.35
N PRO A 300 -17.53 -19.34 23.58
CA PRO A 300 -17.91 -19.29 22.17
C PRO A 300 -17.05 -20.29 21.36
N PRO A 301 -17.58 -20.93 20.30
CA PRO A 301 -16.83 -21.92 19.50
C PRO A 301 -15.55 -21.29 18.94
N ARG A 302 -14.45 -22.04 18.75
CA ARG A 302 -13.16 -21.44 18.33
C ARG A 302 -13.23 -20.76 16.95
N PHE A 303 -13.94 -21.39 16.02
CA PHE A 303 -14.12 -20.96 14.63
C PHE A 303 -15.62 -20.88 14.27
N GLN A 304 -15.96 -20.19 13.18
CA GLN A 304 -17.35 -20.02 12.71
C GLN A 304 -17.65 -20.86 11.45
N TRP A 305 -17.58 -22.17 11.56
CA TRP A 305 -17.80 -23.07 10.42
C TRP A 305 -19.19 -22.96 9.78
N ASP A 306 -20.19 -22.46 10.51
CA ASP A 306 -21.58 -22.36 10.04
C ASP A 306 -21.72 -21.54 8.75
N LEU A 307 -20.88 -20.54 8.53
CA LEU A 307 -20.93 -19.68 7.35
C LEU A 307 -20.53 -20.41 6.05
N LEU A 308 -19.82 -21.54 6.15
CA LEU A 308 -19.43 -22.34 4.99
C LEU A 308 -20.64 -22.98 4.28
N VAL A 309 -21.78 -23.15 4.97
CA VAL A 309 -23.01 -23.65 4.33
C VAL A 309 -23.50 -22.72 3.20
N LEU A 310 -23.11 -21.44 3.25
CA LEU A 310 -23.49 -20.44 2.26
C LEU A 310 -22.71 -20.59 0.95
N LEU A 311 -21.65 -21.41 0.91
CA LEU A 311 -20.91 -21.70 -0.32
C LEU A 311 -21.78 -22.35 -1.40
N ARG A 312 -22.91 -22.97 -1.03
CA ARG A 312 -23.91 -23.46 -1.99
C ARG A 312 -24.46 -22.38 -2.94
N ASN A 313 -24.32 -21.10 -2.57
CA ASN A 313 -24.71 -19.95 -3.39
C ASN A 313 -23.67 -19.58 -4.46
N ALA A 314 -22.53 -20.28 -4.52
CA ALA A 314 -21.48 -20.12 -5.53
C ALA A 314 -21.31 -21.41 -6.37
N PRO A 315 -22.31 -21.81 -7.16
CA PRO A 315 -22.32 -23.13 -7.83
C PRO A 315 -21.31 -23.29 -8.97
N ALA A 316 -20.71 -22.20 -9.46
CA ALA A 316 -19.70 -22.22 -10.53
C ALA A 316 -18.27 -22.45 -10.01
N LEU A 317 -18.10 -22.62 -8.70
CA LEU A 317 -16.79 -22.69 -8.06
C LEU A 317 -16.08 -24.01 -8.39
N GLU A 318 -14.85 -23.92 -8.92
CA GLU A 318 -14.02 -25.08 -9.30
C GLU A 318 -13.03 -25.45 -8.20
N THR A 319 -12.42 -24.44 -7.57
CA THR A 319 -11.40 -24.62 -6.51
C THR A 319 -11.76 -23.83 -5.26
N LEU A 320 -11.70 -24.50 -4.10
CA LEU A 320 -11.87 -23.90 -2.78
C LEU A 320 -10.63 -24.14 -1.92
N ASP A 321 -9.94 -23.07 -1.57
CA ASP A 321 -8.83 -23.07 -0.61
C ASP A 321 -9.36 -22.57 0.76
N ILE A 322 -9.16 -23.34 1.83
CA ILE A 322 -9.56 -22.96 3.19
C ILE A 322 -8.30 -22.78 4.03
N HIS A 323 -8.06 -21.58 4.53
CA HIS A 323 -6.91 -21.26 5.38
C HIS A 323 -7.37 -20.99 6.82
N VAL A 324 -6.99 -21.87 7.75
CA VAL A 324 -7.31 -21.73 9.17
C VAL A 324 -6.16 -21.02 9.89
N HIS A 325 -6.47 -19.88 10.53
CA HIS A 325 -5.50 -19.02 11.22
C HIS A 325 -5.73 -19.06 12.74
N PRO A 326 -4.98 -19.88 13.49
CA PRO A 326 -5.06 -19.89 14.95
C PRO A 326 -4.44 -18.62 15.56
N SER A 327 -5.01 -18.14 16.66
CA SER A 327 -4.48 -16.98 17.43
C SER A 327 -3.70 -17.41 18.68
N GLY A 328 -3.49 -18.70 18.86
CA GLY A 328 -2.85 -19.29 20.04
C GLY A 328 -2.62 -20.79 19.84
N ALA A 329 -3.42 -21.62 20.51
CA ALA A 329 -3.35 -23.07 20.36
C ALA A 329 -3.61 -23.51 18.91
N SER A 330 -2.91 -24.55 18.45
CA SER A 330 -3.14 -25.13 17.11
C SER A 330 -4.59 -25.66 16.96
N PRO A 331 -5.11 -25.73 15.72
CA PRO A 331 -6.37 -26.42 15.44
C PRO A 331 -6.30 -27.90 15.86
N THR A 332 -7.37 -28.43 16.45
CA THR A 332 -7.42 -29.82 16.94
C THR A 332 -8.15 -30.76 15.96
N LEU A 333 -8.13 -32.07 16.27
CA LEU A 333 -8.94 -33.06 15.56
C LEU A 333 -10.44 -32.78 15.64
N GLU A 334 -10.92 -32.19 16.74
CA GLU A 334 -12.32 -31.77 16.87
C GLU A 334 -12.65 -30.62 15.89
N ASP A 335 -11.74 -29.65 15.75
CA ASP A 335 -11.88 -28.56 14.79
C ASP A 335 -11.93 -29.10 13.34
N ALA A 336 -11.10 -30.09 13.00
CA ALA A 336 -11.10 -30.74 11.69
C ALA A 336 -12.40 -31.52 11.41
N ARG A 337 -12.90 -32.26 12.41
CA ARG A 337 -14.21 -32.95 12.31
C ARG A 337 -15.36 -31.96 12.14
N ALA A 338 -15.32 -30.84 12.87
CA ALA A 338 -16.34 -29.80 12.76
C ALA A 338 -16.33 -29.14 11.37
N LEU A 339 -15.16 -28.87 10.80
CA LEU A 339 -15.03 -28.38 9.42
C LEU A 339 -15.58 -29.40 8.41
N SER A 340 -15.15 -30.67 8.50
CA SER A 340 -15.62 -31.75 7.63
C SER A 340 -17.13 -31.90 7.66
N ALA A 341 -17.74 -31.88 8.85
CA ALA A 341 -19.19 -31.94 9.03
C ALA A 341 -19.97 -30.80 8.36
N ARG A 342 -19.31 -29.67 8.04
CA ARG A 342 -19.91 -28.54 7.30
C ARG A 342 -19.64 -28.56 5.81
N LEU A 343 -18.58 -29.24 5.37
CA LEU A 343 -18.29 -29.43 3.96
C LEU A 343 -19.10 -30.58 3.36
N VAL A 344 -19.30 -31.69 4.08
CA VAL A 344 -20.05 -32.87 3.59
C VAL A 344 -21.45 -32.51 3.07
N PRO A 345 -22.28 -31.69 3.77
CA PRO A 345 -23.63 -31.36 3.31
C PRO A 345 -23.68 -30.50 2.04
N LEU A 346 -22.55 -29.92 1.60
CA LEU A 346 -22.51 -29.16 0.35
C LEU A 346 -22.72 -30.08 -0.88
N GLY A 347 -22.50 -31.40 -0.75
CA GLY A 347 -22.89 -32.41 -1.74
C GLY A 347 -22.42 -32.09 -3.17
N SER A 348 -23.37 -32.03 -4.11
CA SER A 348 -23.10 -31.69 -5.52
C SER A 348 -22.65 -30.25 -5.76
N SER A 349 -22.75 -29.38 -4.75
CA SER A 349 -22.25 -28.00 -4.79
C SER A 349 -20.82 -27.87 -4.28
N ILE A 350 -20.17 -28.99 -3.91
CA ILE A 350 -18.75 -29.00 -3.54
C ILE A 350 -17.91 -28.75 -4.80
N PRO A 351 -16.95 -27.80 -4.75
CA PRO A 351 -15.98 -27.59 -5.82
C PRO A 351 -15.19 -28.85 -6.14
N ARG A 352 -14.68 -28.95 -7.36
CA ARG A 352 -13.90 -30.13 -7.79
C ARG A 352 -12.67 -30.35 -6.91
N GLU A 353 -12.04 -29.24 -6.49
CA GLU A 353 -10.84 -29.24 -5.69
C GLU A 353 -11.09 -28.49 -4.39
N VAL A 354 -10.82 -29.15 -3.25
CA VAL A 354 -10.89 -28.55 -1.92
C VAL A 354 -9.55 -28.75 -1.22
N HIS A 355 -8.88 -27.66 -0.90
CA HIS A 355 -7.63 -27.65 -0.15
C HIS A 355 -7.86 -27.03 1.22
N VAL A 356 -7.31 -27.67 2.26
CA VAL A 356 -7.40 -27.18 3.63
C VAL A 356 -5.99 -27.00 4.18
N HIS A 357 -5.73 -25.80 4.70
CA HIS A 357 -4.43 -25.37 5.23
C HIS A 357 -4.55 -24.90 6.68
N GLY A 358 -3.46 -25.02 7.43
CA GLY A 358 -3.36 -24.51 8.81
C GLY A 358 -3.60 -25.56 9.91
N PHE A 359 -3.98 -26.79 9.56
CA PHE A 359 -3.97 -27.92 10.49
C PHE A 359 -2.56 -28.53 10.60
N PRO A 360 -2.15 -28.99 11.80
CA PRO A 360 -0.88 -29.68 11.97
C PRO A 360 -0.93 -31.10 11.37
N GLU A 361 0.23 -31.67 11.02
CA GLU A 361 0.31 -32.95 10.30
C GLU A 361 -0.38 -34.12 11.03
N ASP A 362 -0.34 -34.12 12.36
CA ASP A 362 -0.94 -35.16 13.22
C ASP A 362 -2.48 -35.12 13.22
N VAL A 363 -3.08 -34.01 12.78
CA VAL A 363 -4.54 -33.87 12.63
C VAL A 363 -5.01 -34.23 11.21
N VAL A 364 -4.12 -34.12 10.22
CA VAL A 364 -4.43 -34.36 8.80
C VAL A 364 -4.29 -35.85 8.42
N ARG A 365 -3.45 -36.60 9.12
CA ARG A 365 -3.32 -38.07 8.96
C ARG A 365 -4.48 -38.80 9.63
#